data_AF-A0A1Y2WQI8-F1
#
_entry.id   AF-A0A1Y2WQI8-F1
#
_cell.length_a   1.000
_cell.length_b   1.000
_cell.length_c   1.000
_cell.angle_alpha   90.00
_cell.angle_beta   90.00
_cell.angle_gamma   90.00
#
_symmetry.space_group_name_H-M   'P 1'
#
loop_
_entity.id
_entity.type
_entity.pdbx_description
1 polymer ?
#
loop_
_entity_poly.entity_id
_entity_poly.type
_entity_poly.pdbx_seq_one_letter_code
_entity_poly.pdbx_strand_id
1 'polypeptide(L)'
;MAPHTKDADKKDDPPPYSERPTDGTVTIATSSSSSSSSQAPPPPFTPQAQPQQRQAPPPPAQPQIPRQFPPAFNMYAESRRHYRIGEHQSAPLYAVSLSPAYSSKPDVVLHSGPGENSPALAAVERVGFDRALTVTLPPIPEVGTGGGGGGAGGGVGGGGGGRLRRTLERVETPGFLGGEAPYTFVVETGPGLRREPFEWRRSRGEAIEALGGRSSGWKLVRLRTDAPSGLGGGGGDGNGGPGGPGPVFMGGATAGDGKEVVAVWAWATMSMTKKLRFRFLGSGASGVLGERWAVMAVATALWVFERERRQREERPR
;
A
#
# COMPACT_ATOMS: atom_id res chain seq x y z
N MET A 1 -54.02 -1.59 -40.82
CA MET A 1 -53.92 -3.00 -40.40
C MET A 1 -52.86 -3.08 -39.30
N ALA A 2 -53.27 -3.44 -38.09
CA ALA A 2 -52.39 -3.85 -36.98
C ALA A 2 -52.06 -5.36 -37.09
N PRO A 3 -51.38 -6.07 -36.15
CA PRO A 3 -50.58 -5.65 -34.98
C PRO A 3 -49.25 -6.46 -34.75
N HIS A 4 -48.50 -6.11 -33.69
CA HIS A 4 -47.67 -6.91 -32.72
C HIS A 4 -46.91 -8.18 -33.16
N THR A 5 -45.65 -8.43 -32.74
CA THR A 5 -45.18 -8.81 -31.37
C THR A 5 -43.69 -8.41 -31.18
N LYS A 6 -43.22 -7.79 -30.08
CA LYS A 6 -42.95 -8.29 -28.72
C LYS A 6 -42.15 -9.61 -28.69
N ASP A 7 -40.86 -9.53 -28.38
CA ASP A 7 -40.16 -10.64 -27.72
C ASP A 7 -39.30 -10.13 -26.57
N ALA A 8 -39.43 -10.88 -25.48
CA ALA A 8 -39.02 -10.58 -24.13
C ALA A 8 -37.83 -11.47 -23.75
N ASP A 9 -37.00 -10.93 -22.85
CA ASP A 9 -36.55 -11.59 -21.63
C ASP A 9 -36.09 -13.06 -21.76
N LYS A 10 -34.77 -13.27 -21.84
CA LYS A 10 -34.16 -14.53 -21.37
C LYS A 10 -33.20 -14.19 -20.24
N LYS A 11 -33.73 -14.30 -19.03
CA LYS A 11 -32.98 -14.49 -17.79
C LYS A 11 -32.20 -15.80 -17.92
N ASP A 12 -30.88 -15.71 -17.76
CA ASP A 12 -30.03 -16.85 -17.46
C ASP A 12 -30.31 -17.28 -16.01
N ASP A 13 -31.17 -18.28 -15.86
CA ASP A 13 -31.37 -18.97 -14.59
C ASP A 13 -30.06 -19.68 -14.19
N PRO A 14 -29.62 -19.58 -12.91
CA PRO A 14 -28.49 -20.34 -12.42
C PRO A 14 -28.82 -21.84 -12.34
N PRO A 15 -27.83 -22.74 -12.47
CA PRO A 15 -28.06 -24.18 -12.49
C PRO A 15 -28.63 -24.70 -11.16
N PRO A 16 -29.48 -25.76 -11.19
CA PRO A 16 -30.13 -26.28 -10.01
C PRO A 16 -29.12 -26.98 -9.08
N TYR A 17 -29.16 -26.62 -7.80
CA TYR A 17 -28.50 -27.38 -6.74
C TYR A 17 -29.12 -28.77 -6.63
N SER A 18 -28.28 -29.81 -6.71
CA SER A 18 -28.71 -31.18 -6.42
C SER A 18 -28.89 -31.34 -4.91
N GLU A 19 -30.13 -31.59 -4.49
CA GLU A 19 -30.46 -32.04 -3.14
C GLU A 19 -29.92 -33.45 -2.92
N ARG A 20 -29.29 -33.66 -1.75
CA ARG A 20 -28.77 -34.96 -1.33
C ARG A 20 -29.88 -35.69 -0.55
N PRO A 21 -30.31 -36.89 -0.97
CA PRO A 21 -31.43 -37.58 -0.33
C PRO A 21 -31.09 -38.01 1.10
N THR A 22 -31.97 -37.67 2.03
CA THR A 22 -32.10 -38.29 3.34
C THR A 22 -32.99 -39.52 3.26
N ASP A 23 -32.66 -40.47 4.12
CA ASP A 23 -33.50 -41.51 4.72
C ASP A 23 -33.38 -42.94 4.17
N GLY A 24 -33.27 -43.91 5.09
CA GLY A 24 -32.94 -45.29 4.80
C GLY A 24 -32.72 -46.15 6.03
N THR A 25 -33.81 -46.40 6.75
CA THR A 25 -34.03 -47.28 7.90
C THR A 25 -33.40 -48.69 7.81
N VAL A 26 -32.79 -49.06 8.93
CA VAL A 26 -32.55 -50.39 9.55
C VAL A 26 -33.15 -51.63 8.85
N THR A 27 -32.32 -52.66 8.64
CA THR A 27 -32.77 -54.06 8.75
C THR A 27 -31.66 -54.93 9.33
N ILE A 28 -31.98 -55.62 10.42
CA ILE A 28 -31.15 -56.55 11.18
C ILE A 28 -31.17 -57.91 10.48
N ALA A 29 -30.00 -58.52 10.26
CA ALA A 29 -29.88 -59.94 10.01
C ALA A 29 -28.72 -60.52 10.82
N THR A 30 -29.11 -61.40 11.74
CA THR A 30 -28.30 -62.14 12.70
C THR A 30 -27.64 -63.33 12.00
N SER A 31 -26.32 -63.48 12.14
CA SER A 31 -25.68 -64.80 12.05
C SER A 31 -24.44 -64.83 12.93
N SER A 32 -24.61 -65.56 14.02
CA SER A 32 -23.66 -65.95 15.06
C SER A 32 -22.59 -66.90 14.54
N SER A 33 -21.32 -66.62 14.84
CA SER A 33 -20.29 -67.64 15.00
C SER A 33 -19.39 -67.26 16.18
N SER A 34 -19.62 -67.96 17.27
CA SER A 34 -18.82 -67.99 18.48
C SER A 34 -17.55 -68.81 18.28
N SER A 35 -16.38 -68.23 18.58
CA SER A 35 -15.24 -69.01 19.08
C SER A 35 -14.38 -68.12 19.98
N SER A 36 -14.38 -68.53 21.24
CA SER A 36 -13.71 -67.96 22.41
C SER A 36 -12.20 -68.10 22.39
N SER A 37 -11.49 -67.00 22.66
CA SER A 37 -10.16 -67.03 23.28
C SER A 37 -10.00 -65.81 24.18
N SER A 38 -9.69 -66.08 25.44
CA SER A 38 -9.58 -65.17 26.58
C SER A 38 -8.82 -63.87 26.28
N GLN A 39 -9.47 -62.73 26.46
CA GLN A 39 -8.81 -61.42 26.50
C GLN A 39 -9.32 -60.63 27.70
N ALA A 40 -8.37 -60.10 28.48
CA ALA A 40 -8.58 -59.33 29.70
C ALA A 40 -9.55 -58.15 29.50
N PRO A 41 -10.26 -57.69 30.56
CA PRO A 41 -11.16 -56.54 30.44
C PRO A 41 -10.38 -55.32 29.92
N PRO A 42 -10.95 -54.55 28.95
CA PRO A 42 -10.32 -53.32 28.50
C PRO A 42 -10.22 -52.34 29.68
N PRO A 43 -9.13 -51.55 29.78
CA PRO A 43 -9.04 -50.52 30.80
C PRO A 43 -10.19 -49.51 30.65
N PRO A 44 -10.65 -48.89 31.75
CA PRO A 44 -11.68 -47.86 31.68
C PRO A 44 -11.21 -46.74 30.74
N PHE A 45 -12.10 -46.30 29.86
CA PHE A 45 -11.88 -45.16 28.97
C PHE A 45 -11.47 -43.93 29.81
N THR A 46 -10.18 -43.61 29.80
CA THR A 46 -9.72 -42.27 30.14
C THR A 46 -10.02 -41.36 28.95
N PRO A 47 -10.76 -40.25 29.12
CA PRO A 47 -10.88 -39.26 28.06
C PRO A 47 -9.47 -38.77 27.71
N GLN A 48 -8.99 -39.08 26.51
CA GLN A 48 -7.77 -38.49 26.00
C GLN A 48 -7.96 -36.97 25.98
N ALA A 49 -7.17 -36.26 26.78
CA ALA A 49 -7.03 -34.83 26.68
C ALA A 49 -6.65 -34.51 25.22
N GLN A 50 -7.51 -33.79 24.52
CA GLN A 50 -7.19 -33.23 23.21
C GLN A 50 -5.86 -32.48 23.34
N PRO A 51 -4.91 -32.64 22.41
CA PRO A 51 -3.75 -31.77 22.39
C PRO A 51 -4.28 -30.35 22.23
N GLN A 52 -4.22 -29.56 23.31
CA GLN A 52 -4.38 -28.12 23.25
C GLN A 52 -3.40 -27.67 22.18
N GLN A 53 -3.93 -27.24 21.02
CA GLN A 53 -3.16 -26.48 20.06
C GLN A 53 -2.54 -25.36 20.89
N ARG A 54 -1.23 -25.43 21.12
CA ARG A 54 -0.48 -24.34 21.70
C ARG A 54 -0.74 -23.18 20.74
N GLN A 55 -1.64 -22.28 21.13
CA GLN A 55 -1.77 -21.01 20.45
C GLN A 55 -0.36 -20.43 20.47
N ALA A 56 0.25 -20.33 19.29
CA ALA A 56 1.49 -19.62 19.18
C ALA A 56 1.26 -18.26 19.83
N PRO A 57 2.16 -17.80 20.72
CA PRO A 57 2.01 -16.47 21.30
C PRO A 57 1.78 -15.48 20.15
N PRO A 58 0.82 -14.55 20.27
CA PRO A 58 0.60 -13.55 19.24
C PRO A 58 1.97 -12.92 18.92
N PRO A 59 2.30 -12.72 17.62
CA PRO A 59 3.56 -12.12 17.26
C PRO A 59 3.74 -10.84 18.07
N PRO A 60 4.94 -10.58 18.63
CA PRO A 60 5.15 -9.44 19.50
C PRO A 60 4.62 -8.19 18.80
N ALA A 61 3.74 -7.45 19.49
CA ALA A 61 3.19 -6.20 18.98
C ALA A 61 4.37 -5.29 18.66
N GLN A 62 4.66 -5.15 17.37
CA GLN A 62 5.81 -4.37 16.92
C GLN A 62 5.57 -2.92 17.34
N PRO A 63 6.59 -2.19 17.82
CA PRO A 63 6.46 -0.78 18.15
C PRO A 63 6.01 -0.03 16.90
N GLN A 64 4.73 0.30 16.85
CA GLN A 64 4.16 1.09 15.77
C GLN A 64 4.64 2.51 15.99
N ILE A 65 5.57 2.96 15.15
CA ILE A 65 5.95 4.38 15.12
C ILE A 65 4.68 5.15 14.73
N PRO A 66 4.27 6.19 15.48
CA PRO A 66 3.12 7.01 15.12
C PRO A 66 3.25 7.54 13.69
N ARG A 67 2.19 7.37 12.88
CA ARG A 67 2.18 7.75 11.46
C ARG A 67 1.09 8.75 11.15
N GLN A 68 1.35 9.65 10.19
CA GLN A 68 0.33 10.56 9.69
C GLN A 68 -0.72 9.79 8.86
N PHE A 69 -0.30 8.83 8.02
CA PHE A 69 -1.21 8.03 7.20
C PHE A 69 -1.56 6.71 7.88
N PRO A 70 -2.81 6.25 7.78
CA PRO A 70 -3.18 4.90 8.20
C PRO A 70 -2.45 3.84 7.35
N PRO A 71 -2.27 2.61 7.85
CA PRO A 71 -1.57 1.53 7.13
C PRO A 71 -2.18 1.22 5.75
N ALA A 72 -3.50 1.41 5.62
CA ALA A 72 -4.22 1.31 4.36
C ALA A 72 -5.32 2.37 4.30
N PHE A 73 -5.59 2.88 3.10
CA PHE A 73 -6.67 3.84 2.89
C PHE A 73 -7.24 3.71 1.49
N ASN A 74 -8.35 4.41 1.28
CA ASN A 74 -8.99 4.54 -0.01
C ASN A 74 -9.08 6.01 -0.40
N MET A 75 -9.15 6.26 -1.71
CA MET A 75 -9.48 7.57 -2.25
C MET A 75 -10.88 7.55 -2.84
N TYR A 76 -11.70 8.52 -2.44
CA TYR A 76 -13.09 8.67 -2.83
C TYR A 76 -13.27 9.94 -3.65
N ALA A 77 -13.96 9.85 -4.78
CA ALA A 77 -14.32 11.01 -5.59
C ALA A 77 -15.42 11.82 -4.91
N GLU A 78 -15.17 13.11 -4.78
CA GLU A 78 -16.17 14.12 -4.40
C GLU A 78 -16.66 14.87 -5.64
N SER A 79 -15.73 15.17 -6.55
CA SER A 79 -16.03 15.67 -7.89
C SER A 79 -15.03 15.10 -8.90
N ARG A 80 -15.03 15.62 -10.13
CA ARG A 80 -14.09 15.17 -11.17
C ARG A 80 -12.61 15.40 -10.79
N ARG A 81 -12.33 16.45 -10.02
CA ARG A 81 -10.97 16.92 -9.70
C ARG A 81 -10.68 16.99 -8.21
N HIS A 82 -11.67 16.71 -7.38
CA HIS A 82 -11.57 16.77 -5.94
C HIS A 82 -11.89 15.42 -5.34
N TYR A 83 -11.00 14.94 -4.47
CA TYR A 83 -11.07 13.63 -3.85
C TYR A 83 -10.77 13.73 -2.36
N ARG A 84 -11.22 12.72 -1.61
CA ARG A 84 -10.93 12.57 -0.19
C ARG A 84 -10.21 11.25 0.06
N ILE A 85 -9.21 11.26 0.92
CA ILE A 85 -8.49 10.08 1.39
C ILE A 85 -8.94 9.78 2.81
N GLY A 86 -9.22 8.51 3.09
CA GLY A 86 -9.49 7.99 4.43
C GLY A 86 -9.62 6.48 4.42
N GLU A 87 -9.59 5.85 5.60
CA GLU A 87 -9.91 4.42 5.72
C GLU A 87 -11.32 4.15 5.18
N HIS A 88 -12.26 5.04 5.55
CA HIS A 88 -13.65 5.03 5.11
C HIS A 88 -14.09 6.41 4.56
N GLN A 89 -15.11 6.42 3.68
CA GLN A 89 -15.61 7.65 3.06
C GLN A 89 -16.19 8.64 4.09
N SER A 90 -16.76 8.13 5.18
CA SER A 90 -17.36 8.93 6.27
C SER A 90 -16.33 9.51 7.25
N ALA A 91 -15.07 9.10 7.17
CA ALA A 91 -13.98 9.57 8.02
C ALA A 91 -12.80 10.04 7.15
N PRO A 92 -12.98 11.12 6.36
CA PRO A 92 -11.91 11.65 5.54
C PRO A 92 -10.80 12.24 6.43
N LEU A 93 -9.56 11.96 6.07
CA LEU A 93 -8.35 12.46 6.73
C LEU A 93 -7.70 13.58 5.92
N TYR A 94 -7.67 13.41 4.60
CA TYR A 94 -6.99 14.33 3.68
C TYR A 94 -7.84 14.64 2.45
N ALA A 95 -7.72 15.85 1.93
CA ALA A 95 -8.23 16.23 0.62
C ALA A 95 -7.14 16.13 -0.46
N VAL A 96 -7.55 15.84 -1.69
CA VAL A 96 -6.70 15.84 -2.88
C VAL A 96 -7.35 16.69 -3.96
N SER A 97 -6.59 17.63 -4.48
CA SER A 97 -7.01 18.52 -5.57
C SER A 97 -6.18 18.26 -6.82
N LEU A 98 -6.84 18.08 -7.96
CA LEU A 98 -6.21 17.81 -9.26
C LEU A 98 -6.40 18.99 -10.21
N SER A 99 -5.31 19.60 -10.65
CA SER A 99 -5.38 20.74 -11.57
C SER A 99 -5.58 20.28 -13.01
N PRO A 100 -6.20 21.12 -13.88
CA PRO A 100 -6.17 20.91 -15.33
C PRO A 100 -4.75 20.79 -15.87
N ALA A 101 -4.58 20.03 -16.96
CA ALA A 101 -3.34 20.05 -17.72
C ALA A 101 -3.06 21.50 -18.15
N TYR A 102 -1.81 21.95 -18.05
CA TYR A 102 -1.37 23.30 -18.41
C TYR A 102 -1.89 24.43 -17.49
N SER A 103 -2.37 24.10 -16.29
CA SER A 103 -2.59 25.10 -15.25
C SER A 103 -1.24 25.60 -14.70
N SER A 104 -1.21 26.84 -14.21
CA SER A 104 -0.11 27.38 -13.40
C SER A 104 -0.08 26.77 -11.98
N LYS A 105 -1.04 25.92 -11.63
CA LYS A 105 -1.14 25.23 -10.35
C LYS A 105 -0.48 23.84 -10.42
N PRO A 106 -0.01 23.29 -9.29
CA PRO A 106 0.49 21.91 -9.24
C PRO A 106 -0.54 20.91 -9.79
N ASP A 107 -0.07 19.90 -10.52
CA ASP A 107 -0.92 18.84 -11.11
C ASP A 107 -1.72 18.12 -10.01
N VAL A 108 -1.08 17.86 -8.87
CA VAL A 108 -1.68 17.22 -7.69
C VAL A 108 -1.32 18.02 -6.44
N VAL A 109 -2.30 18.30 -5.59
CA VAL A 109 -2.09 18.83 -4.24
C VAL A 109 -2.71 17.88 -3.23
N LEU A 110 -1.91 17.40 -2.29
CA LEU A 110 -2.34 16.68 -1.11
C LEU A 110 -2.43 17.68 0.05
N HIS A 111 -3.61 17.85 0.62
CA HIS A 111 -3.86 18.76 1.72
C HIS A 111 -3.66 18.05 3.06
N SER A 112 -3.24 18.76 4.11
CA SER A 112 -2.98 18.21 5.45
C SER A 112 -4.23 17.91 6.27
N GLY A 113 -5.42 18.20 5.72
CA GLY A 113 -6.70 17.95 6.36
C GLY A 113 -7.78 17.60 5.33
N PRO A 114 -9.02 17.31 5.77
CA PRO A 114 -10.07 16.74 4.94
C PRO A 114 -10.72 17.73 3.95
N GLY A 115 -10.35 19.01 4.01
CA GLY A 115 -10.87 20.06 3.13
C GLY A 115 -9.78 20.72 2.29
N GLU A 116 -10.17 21.31 1.17
CA GLU A 116 -9.25 21.97 0.21
C GLU A 116 -8.62 23.24 0.76
N ASN A 117 -9.23 23.85 1.78
CA ASN A 117 -8.70 25.01 2.47
C ASN A 117 -7.58 24.65 3.46
N SER A 118 -7.38 23.36 3.74
CA SER A 118 -6.26 22.91 4.57
C SER A 118 -4.94 23.17 3.83
N PRO A 119 -3.85 23.52 4.56
CA PRO A 119 -2.53 23.74 3.96
C PRO A 119 -2.07 22.55 3.11
N ALA A 120 -1.32 22.83 2.05
CA ALA A 120 -0.71 21.77 1.24
C ALA A 120 0.31 21.00 2.08
N LEU A 121 0.08 19.70 2.25
CA LEU A 121 1.03 18.75 2.82
C LEU A 121 2.09 18.38 1.77
N ALA A 122 1.66 18.15 0.52
CA ALA A 122 2.55 17.97 -0.61
C ALA A 122 1.92 18.50 -1.90
N ALA A 123 2.76 18.88 -2.85
CA ALA A 123 2.34 19.27 -4.18
C ALA A 123 3.24 18.62 -5.22
N VAL A 124 2.65 18.09 -6.29
CA VAL A 124 3.38 17.51 -7.42
C VAL A 124 3.15 18.39 -8.63
N GLU A 125 4.24 18.85 -9.24
CA GLU A 125 4.22 19.69 -10.44
C GLU A 125 5.13 19.11 -11.52
N ARG A 126 4.79 19.40 -12.77
CA ARG A 126 5.61 19.02 -13.92
C ARG A 126 6.59 20.14 -14.25
N VAL A 127 7.85 19.80 -14.48
CA VAL A 127 8.88 20.79 -14.79
C VAL A 127 9.11 20.88 -16.29
N GLY A 128 8.59 21.94 -16.91
CA GLY A 128 8.86 22.28 -18.31
C GLY A 128 8.38 21.22 -19.33
N PHE A 129 9.07 21.15 -20.47
CA PHE A 129 8.84 20.13 -21.50
C PHE A 129 9.48 18.78 -21.14
N ASP A 130 10.40 18.78 -20.17
CA ASP A 130 10.92 17.55 -19.59
C ASP A 130 9.81 16.84 -18.82
N ARG A 131 9.72 15.52 -18.99
CA ARG A 131 8.75 14.72 -18.26
C ARG A 131 9.16 14.48 -16.80
N ALA A 132 10.11 15.26 -16.26
CA ALA A 132 10.45 15.20 -14.84
C ALA A 132 9.36 15.86 -14.00
N LEU A 133 9.18 15.36 -12.79
CA LEU A 133 8.25 15.94 -11.82
C LEU A 133 9.03 16.45 -10.63
N THR A 134 8.52 17.52 -10.05
CA THR A 134 8.97 17.99 -8.75
C THR A 134 7.88 17.72 -7.73
N VAL A 135 8.26 17.10 -6.62
CA VAL A 135 7.41 16.98 -5.44
C VAL A 135 7.89 17.93 -4.37
N THR A 136 7.01 18.81 -3.95
CA THR A 136 7.20 19.69 -2.80
C THR A 136 6.80 18.93 -1.55
N LEU A 137 7.73 18.72 -0.63
CA LEU A 137 7.51 18.02 0.65
C LEU A 137 7.57 18.97 1.85
N PRO A 138 6.98 18.56 3.01
CA PRO A 138 7.19 19.27 4.27
C PRO A 138 8.68 19.40 4.61
N PRO A 139 9.09 20.47 5.30
CA PRO A 139 10.48 20.63 5.71
C PRO A 139 10.93 19.45 6.56
N ILE A 140 12.21 19.09 6.43
CA ILE A 140 12.83 18.10 7.31
C ILE A 140 12.80 18.69 8.73
N PRO A 141 12.27 17.96 9.74
CA PRO A 141 12.40 18.40 11.12
C PRO A 141 13.88 18.54 11.44
N GLU A 142 14.34 19.76 11.74
CA GLU A 142 15.73 19.95 12.16
C GLU A 142 15.92 19.14 13.45
N VAL A 143 16.71 18.06 13.35
CA VAL A 143 17.15 17.31 14.51
C VAL A 143 17.90 18.31 15.39
N GLY A 144 17.34 18.66 16.54
CA GLY A 144 17.89 19.67 17.43
C GLY A 144 19.32 19.33 17.84
N THR A 145 20.30 19.96 17.18
CA THR A 145 21.67 19.97 17.64
C THR A 145 21.74 20.90 18.85
N GLY A 146 21.44 20.36 20.03
CA GLY A 146 21.79 21.00 21.30
C GLY A 146 23.31 21.06 21.42
N GLY A 147 23.88 22.26 21.47
CA GLY A 147 25.30 22.48 21.72
C GLY A 147 25.67 23.95 21.64
N GLY A 148 25.76 24.61 22.79
CA GLY A 148 26.15 26.01 22.91
C GLY A 148 27.58 26.31 22.47
N GLY A 149 27.79 27.54 22.03
CA GLY A 149 29.10 28.12 21.73
C GLY A 149 28.93 29.55 21.26
N GLY A 150 29.13 30.50 22.18
CA GLY A 150 29.12 31.93 21.89
C GLY A 150 30.25 32.34 20.95
N GLY A 151 30.03 33.42 20.20
CA GLY A 151 31.04 34.01 19.34
C GLY A 151 30.45 35.15 18.51
N ALA A 152 30.59 36.36 19.05
CA ALA A 152 30.14 37.62 18.44
C ALA A 152 30.83 37.93 17.11
N GLY A 153 30.11 38.59 16.22
CA GLY A 153 30.64 39.20 14.99
C GLY A 153 29.50 39.82 14.17
N GLY A 154 29.20 41.09 14.41
CA GLY A 154 28.03 41.80 13.89
C GLY A 154 28.07 42.17 12.41
N GLY A 155 26.92 42.63 11.90
CA GLY A 155 26.86 43.33 10.61
C GLY A 155 25.54 43.28 9.84
N VAL A 156 24.55 44.05 10.31
CA VAL A 156 23.58 44.84 9.52
C VAL A 156 22.65 44.13 8.51
N GLY A 157 21.36 44.05 8.90
CA GLY A 157 20.25 44.61 8.12
C GLY A 157 19.72 43.84 6.91
N GLY A 158 18.68 43.04 7.13
CA GLY A 158 17.82 42.55 6.04
C GLY A 158 16.76 41.58 6.56
N GLY A 159 15.57 42.07 6.86
CA GLY A 159 14.44 41.27 7.31
C GLY A 159 14.10 40.17 6.31
N GLY A 160 14.26 38.92 6.72
CA GLY A 160 13.87 37.74 5.96
C GLY A 160 13.41 36.66 6.92
N GLY A 161 12.10 36.64 7.20
CA GLY A 161 11.48 35.62 8.04
C GLY A 161 11.91 34.22 7.61
N GLY A 162 12.25 33.39 8.60
CA GLY A 162 12.70 32.01 8.42
C GLY A 162 11.76 31.25 7.48
N ARG A 163 12.16 31.14 6.22
CA ARG A 163 11.46 30.32 5.25
C ARG A 163 11.82 28.88 5.57
N LEU A 164 10.88 28.16 6.16
CA LEU A 164 10.82 26.70 6.10
C LEU A 164 11.04 26.30 4.63
N ARG A 165 12.27 25.94 4.26
CA ARG A 165 12.61 25.56 2.88
C ARG A 165 11.94 24.21 2.62
N ARG A 166 10.75 24.25 2.00
CA ARG A 166 10.15 23.06 1.39
C ARG A 166 11.18 22.45 0.43
N THR A 167 11.33 21.14 0.45
CA THR A 167 12.28 20.45 -0.42
C THR A 167 11.59 20.04 -1.71
N LEU A 168 12.30 20.23 -2.82
CA LEU A 168 11.88 19.85 -4.16
C LEU A 168 12.56 18.52 -4.51
N GLU A 169 11.79 17.45 -4.60
CA GLU A 169 12.30 16.13 -4.98
C GLU A 169 11.97 15.83 -6.44
N ARG A 170 12.98 15.38 -7.21
CA ARG A 170 12.81 15.02 -8.61
C ARG A 170 12.32 13.58 -8.74
N VAL A 171 11.27 13.37 -9.53
CA VAL A 171 10.80 12.05 -9.94
C VAL A 171 11.13 11.87 -11.42
N GLU A 172 11.83 10.80 -11.76
CA GLU A 172 12.10 10.45 -13.15
C GLU A 172 10.90 9.69 -13.73
N THR A 173 10.60 9.94 -15.00
CA THR A 173 9.50 9.27 -15.69
C THR A 173 9.98 8.58 -16.98
N PRO A 174 9.28 7.52 -17.43
CA PRO A 174 9.60 6.80 -18.66
C PRO A 174 9.76 7.71 -19.88
N GLY A 175 10.86 7.50 -20.60
CA GLY A 175 11.23 8.18 -21.85
C GLY A 175 10.32 7.84 -23.04
N PHE A 176 10.53 8.56 -24.15
CA PHE A 176 9.64 8.60 -25.33
C PHE A 176 9.62 7.32 -26.17
N LEU A 177 10.62 6.44 -26.02
CA LEU A 177 10.76 5.20 -26.79
C LEU A 177 10.03 4.02 -26.11
N GLY A 178 8.69 4.07 -26.06
CA GLY A 178 7.81 2.88 -25.98
C GLY A 178 7.90 1.92 -24.77
N GLY A 179 8.82 2.10 -23.82
CA GLY A 179 8.99 1.21 -22.69
C GLY A 179 8.13 1.57 -21.46
N GLU A 180 7.69 0.55 -20.71
CA GLU A 180 7.15 0.66 -19.35
C GLU A 180 8.25 1.07 -18.34
N ALA A 181 9.05 2.10 -18.64
CA ALA A 181 10.06 2.53 -17.68
C ALA A 181 9.38 2.98 -16.38
N PRO A 182 9.95 2.63 -15.23
CA PRO A 182 9.32 2.84 -13.95
C PRO A 182 9.41 4.31 -13.51
N TYR A 183 8.60 4.70 -12.52
CA TYR A 183 8.78 6.00 -11.86
C TYR A 183 9.74 5.86 -10.68
N THR A 184 10.84 6.59 -10.69
CA THR A 184 11.87 6.52 -9.65
C THR A 184 11.96 7.82 -8.88
N PHE A 185 12.27 7.73 -7.58
CA PHE A 185 12.59 8.89 -6.76
C PHE A 185 13.58 8.52 -5.65
N VAL A 186 14.25 9.52 -5.11
CA VAL A 186 15.15 9.40 -3.96
C VAL A 186 14.63 10.32 -2.86
N VAL A 187 14.52 9.83 -1.63
CA VAL A 187 14.04 10.64 -0.49
C VAL A 187 14.72 10.21 0.81
N GLU A 188 14.80 11.12 1.79
CA GLU A 188 15.28 10.84 3.13
C GLU A 188 14.37 9.82 3.84
N THR A 189 14.99 8.85 4.52
CA THR A 189 14.31 7.77 5.24
C THR A 189 14.85 7.61 6.64
N GLY A 190 13.95 7.26 7.56
CA GLY A 190 14.24 6.95 8.95
C GLY A 190 14.85 8.09 9.77
N PRO A 191 15.23 7.83 11.03
CA PRO A 191 15.79 8.85 11.93
C PRO A 191 17.10 9.45 11.43
N GLY A 192 17.89 8.69 10.68
CA GLY A 192 19.15 9.13 10.10
C GLY A 192 19.01 9.98 8.83
N LEU A 193 17.78 10.26 8.38
CA LEU A 193 17.48 11.03 7.16
C LEU A 193 18.26 10.55 5.93
N ARG A 194 18.39 9.23 5.83
CA ARG A 194 19.21 8.62 4.80
C ARG A 194 18.49 8.64 3.46
N ARG A 195 19.13 9.17 2.42
CA ARG A 195 18.53 9.21 1.07
C ARG A 195 18.54 7.82 0.42
N GLU A 196 17.36 7.34 0.04
CA GLU A 196 17.19 6.01 -0.54
C GLU A 196 16.37 6.04 -1.84
N PRO A 197 16.74 5.23 -2.84
CA PRO A 197 16.00 5.14 -4.10
C PRO A 197 14.81 4.17 -4.04
N PHE A 198 13.71 4.57 -4.66
CA PHE A 198 12.46 3.81 -4.77
C PHE A 198 11.93 3.81 -6.20
N GLU A 199 11.15 2.78 -6.54
CA GLU A 199 10.66 2.55 -7.88
C GLU A 199 9.19 2.08 -7.90
N TRP A 200 8.31 2.83 -8.55
CA TRP A 200 6.96 2.36 -8.87
C TRP A 200 6.99 1.45 -10.10
N ARG A 201 6.59 0.20 -9.90
CA ARG A 201 6.47 -0.81 -10.95
C ARG A 201 5.02 -1.21 -11.17
N ARG A 202 4.62 -1.38 -12.44
CA ARG A 202 3.36 -2.07 -12.78
C ARG A 202 3.38 -3.48 -12.21
N SER A 203 2.24 -3.94 -11.68
CA SER A 203 2.13 -5.31 -11.16
C SER A 203 0.72 -5.86 -11.26
N ARG A 204 0.63 -7.19 -11.35
CA ARG A 204 -0.60 -8.00 -11.28
C ARG A 204 -0.47 -9.13 -10.24
N GLY A 205 0.48 -9.01 -9.31
CA GLY A 205 0.80 -10.07 -8.36
C GLY A 205 -0.12 -10.09 -7.13
N GLU A 206 0.03 -11.10 -6.29
CA GLU A 206 -0.75 -11.35 -5.07
C GLU A 206 -0.90 -10.10 -4.18
N ALA A 207 0.16 -9.30 -3.99
CA ALA A 207 0.09 -8.08 -3.19
C ALA A 207 -0.91 -7.03 -3.72
N ILE A 208 -1.15 -7.02 -5.04
CA ILE A 208 -2.17 -6.18 -5.68
C ILE A 208 -3.55 -6.81 -5.52
N GLU A 209 -3.66 -8.12 -5.68
CA GLU A 209 -4.92 -8.85 -5.48
C GLU A 209 -5.42 -8.74 -4.04
N ALA A 210 -4.51 -8.79 -3.07
CA ALA A 210 -4.78 -8.62 -1.64
C ALA A 210 -5.33 -7.22 -1.28
N LEU A 211 -5.23 -6.22 -2.17
CA LEU A 211 -5.93 -4.94 -2.00
C LEU A 211 -7.45 -5.08 -2.26
N GLY A 212 -7.91 -6.14 -2.93
CA GLY A 212 -9.31 -6.33 -3.31
C GLY A 212 -9.80 -5.31 -4.35
N GLY A 213 -8.90 -4.68 -5.09
CA GLY A 213 -9.20 -3.75 -6.19
C GLY A 213 -9.25 -4.46 -7.54
N ARG A 214 -8.81 -3.78 -8.60
CA ARG A 214 -8.48 -4.43 -9.87
C ARG A 214 -7.29 -5.39 -9.67
N SER A 215 -7.25 -6.46 -10.45
CA SER A 215 -6.12 -7.42 -10.52
C SER A 215 -4.82 -6.82 -11.11
N SER A 216 -4.79 -5.51 -11.37
CA SER A 216 -3.61 -4.79 -11.84
C SER A 216 -3.49 -3.47 -11.12
N GLY A 217 -2.27 -3.10 -10.72
CA GLY A 217 -1.97 -1.88 -9.99
C GLY A 217 -0.49 -1.54 -10.08
N TRP A 218 -0.01 -0.85 -9.05
CA TRP A 218 1.40 -0.51 -8.89
C TRP A 218 1.91 -0.94 -7.53
N LYS A 219 3.19 -1.26 -7.51
CA LYS A 219 3.94 -1.53 -6.29
C LYS A 219 5.14 -0.59 -6.21
N LEU A 220 5.41 -0.07 -5.04
CA LEU A 220 6.58 0.72 -4.74
C LEU A 220 7.66 -0.22 -4.19
N VAL A 221 8.77 -0.31 -4.89
CA VAL A 221 9.90 -1.17 -4.56
C VAL A 221 11.00 -0.33 -3.96
N ARG A 222 11.52 -0.74 -2.81
CA ARG A 222 12.74 -0.17 -2.23
C ARG A 222 13.94 -0.77 -2.96
N LEU A 223 14.78 0.06 -3.58
CA LEU A 223 15.87 -0.45 -4.42
C LEU A 223 17.10 -0.86 -3.62
N ARG A 224 17.19 -0.42 -2.37
CA ARG A 224 18.20 -0.88 -1.40
C ARG A 224 17.87 -2.26 -0.85
N THR A 225 18.92 -3.04 -0.61
CA THR A 225 18.83 -4.39 -0.05
C THR A 225 19.18 -4.44 1.44
N ASP A 226 19.75 -3.39 2.01
CA ASP A 226 20.13 -3.33 3.42
C ASP A 226 18.95 -3.00 4.36
N ALA A 227 19.08 -3.42 5.62
CA ALA A 227 18.07 -3.17 6.65
C ALA A 227 17.84 -1.65 6.84
N PRO A 228 16.59 -1.18 7.04
CA PRO A 228 16.32 0.22 7.33
C PRO A 228 16.95 0.66 8.66
N SER A 229 17.50 1.89 8.69
CA SER A 229 18.05 2.49 9.91
C SER A 229 16.97 2.64 10.98
N GLY A 230 17.20 2.13 12.20
CA GLY A 230 16.26 2.19 13.33
C GLY A 230 15.73 0.82 13.78
N LEU A 231 15.95 -0.22 12.99
CA LEU A 231 15.87 -1.61 13.42
C LEU A 231 17.32 -2.04 13.70
N GLY A 232 17.67 -2.29 14.96
CA GLY A 232 19.05 -2.56 15.42
C GLY A 232 19.69 -3.85 14.88
N GLY A 233 19.75 -4.01 13.56
CA GLY A 233 20.54 -5.05 12.91
C GLY A 233 21.99 -4.60 12.84
N GLY A 234 22.82 -5.24 13.67
CA GLY A 234 24.27 -5.08 13.62
C GLY A 234 24.80 -5.29 12.21
N GLY A 235 25.87 -4.56 11.89
CA GLY A 235 26.61 -4.71 10.64
C GLY A 235 26.93 -6.18 10.40
N GLY A 236 26.22 -6.77 9.44
CA GLY A 236 26.62 -8.02 8.83
C GLY A 236 27.56 -7.66 7.70
N ASP A 237 28.85 -7.78 7.97
CA ASP A 237 29.91 -7.69 6.97
C ASP A 237 29.52 -8.54 5.76
N GLY A 238 29.67 -7.97 4.56
CA GLY A 238 29.13 -8.47 3.30
C GLY A 238 29.74 -9.77 2.79
N ASN A 239 29.62 -10.86 3.54
CA ASN A 239 29.98 -12.20 3.11
C ASN A 239 28.77 -13.15 3.25
N GLY A 240 27.69 -12.83 2.55
CA GLY A 240 26.60 -13.77 2.30
C GLY A 240 26.97 -14.68 1.14
N GLY A 241 27.46 -15.88 1.43
CA GLY A 241 27.60 -16.94 0.43
C GLY A 241 26.28 -17.25 -0.28
N PRO A 242 26.32 -17.91 -1.46
CA PRO A 242 25.13 -18.23 -2.22
C PRO A 242 24.28 -19.26 -1.47
N GLY A 243 23.31 -18.79 -0.68
CA GLY A 243 22.40 -19.65 0.09
C GLY A 243 21.98 -19.13 1.47
N GLY A 244 22.50 -18.01 1.96
CA GLY A 244 21.99 -17.39 3.18
C GLY A 244 20.60 -16.77 2.98
N PRO A 245 19.68 -16.84 3.97
CA PRO A 245 18.41 -16.13 3.89
C PRO A 245 18.73 -14.66 3.68
N GLY A 246 18.24 -14.11 2.56
CA GLY A 246 18.40 -12.69 2.24
C GLY A 246 17.91 -11.80 3.38
N PRO A 247 18.26 -10.49 3.34
CA PRO A 247 17.90 -9.55 4.38
C PRO A 247 16.43 -9.73 4.76
N VAL A 248 16.17 -10.08 6.03
CA VAL A 248 14.85 -10.43 6.53
C VAL A 248 14.01 -9.15 6.58
N PHE A 249 13.39 -8.80 5.45
CA PHE A 249 12.41 -7.74 5.38
C PHE A 249 11.19 -8.21 6.17
N MET A 250 10.90 -7.56 7.31
CA MET A 250 9.81 -7.94 8.23
C MET A 250 8.51 -8.27 7.49
N GLY A 251 8.24 -9.56 7.24
CA GLY A 251 6.95 -10.10 6.76
C GLY A 251 6.38 -9.43 5.50
N GLY A 252 7.21 -8.81 4.66
CA GLY A 252 6.77 -7.99 3.54
C GLY A 252 6.68 -8.74 2.21
N ALA A 253 5.83 -8.27 1.31
CA ALA A 253 5.82 -8.76 -0.08
C ALA A 253 7.13 -8.41 -0.79
N THR A 254 7.60 -9.29 -1.67
CA THR A 254 8.79 -9.07 -2.50
C THR A 254 8.41 -8.89 -3.96
N ALA A 255 9.22 -8.13 -4.69
CA ALA A 255 9.15 -8.06 -6.12
C ALA A 255 9.82 -9.29 -6.76
N GLY A 256 9.62 -9.49 -8.07
CA GLY A 256 10.16 -10.67 -8.77
C GLY A 256 11.70 -10.74 -8.78
N ASP A 257 12.37 -9.62 -8.52
CA ASP A 257 13.82 -9.50 -8.33
C ASP A 257 14.25 -9.60 -6.85
N GLY A 258 13.36 -10.07 -5.97
CA GLY A 258 13.63 -10.26 -4.53
C GLY A 258 13.65 -8.97 -3.69
N LYS A 259 13.45 -7.80 -4.31
CA LYS A 259 13.46 -6.51 -3.62
C LYS A 259 12.19 -6.28 -2.81
N GLU A 260 12.31 -5.57 -1.70
CA GLU A 260 11.19 -5.27 -0.81
C GLU A 260 10.12 -4.40 -1.49
N VAL A 261 8.84 -4.80 -1.36
CA VAL A 261 7.70 -3.96 -1.70
C VAL A 261 7.23 -3.24 -0.45
N VAL A 262 7.25 -1.91 -0.50
CA VAL A 262 6.99 -1.03 0.64
C VAL A 262 5.63 -0.32 0.58
N ALA A 263 5.01 -0.30 -0.59
CA ALA A 263 3.63 0.15 -0.76
C ALA A 263 3.01 -0.43 -2.02
N VAL A 264 1.68 -0.45 -2.09
CA VAL A 264 0.91 -0.85 -3.26
C VAL A 264 -0.31 0.03 -3.42
N TRP A 265 -0.72 0.24 -4.68
CA TRP A 265 -2.04 0.80 -4.96
C TRP A 265 -2.68 0.15 -6.18
N ALA A 266 -4.01 0.11 -6.19
CA ALA A 266 -4.80 -0.38 -7.29
C ALA A 266 -6.05 0.48 -7.48
N TRP A 267 -6.58 0.48 -8.70
CA TRP A 267 -7.91 1.02 -8.96
C TRP A 267 -8.94 0.24 -8.16
N ALA A 268 -9.91 0.95 -7.56
CA ALA A 268 -11.04 0.29 -6.94
C ALA A 268 -11.96 -0.34 -8.00
N THR A 269 -12.53 -1.49 -7.66
CA THR A 269 -13.55 -2.20 -8.45
C THR A 269 -14.90 -2.06 -7.75
N MET A 270 -15.98 -2.11 -8.54
CA MET A 270 -17.36 -2.21 -8.03
C MET A 270 -17.80 -1.09 -7.07
N SER A 271 -17.23 0.11 -7.21
CA SER A 271 -17.64 1.30 -6.43
C SER A 271 -17.81 2.51 -7.32
N MET A 272 -18.88 3.28 -7.08
CA MET A 272 -19.13 4.53 -7.81
C MET A 272 -18.18 5.64 -7.37
N THR A 273 -17.96 5.79 -6.06
CA THR A 273 -17.18 6.89 -5.47
C THR A 273 -15.73 6.50 -5.23
N LYS A 274 -15.44 5.28 -4.77
CA LYS A 274 -14.08 4.83 -4.50
C LYS A 274 -13.32 4.66 -5.81
N LYS A 275 -12.14 5.28 -5.95
CA LYS A 275 -11.32 5.26 -7.17
C LYS A 275 -9.99 4.54 -6.99
N LEU A 276 -9.39 4.63 -5.81
CA LEU A 276 -8.07 4.06 -5.52
C LEU A 276 -8.08 3.37 -4.15
N ARG A 277 -7.36 2.25 -4.06
CA ARG A 277 -7.00 1.57 -2.81
C ARG A 277 -5.49 1.63 -2.65
N PHE A 278 -5.01 1.95 -1.45
CA PHE A 278 -3.59 2.06 -1.13
C PHE A 278 -3.29 1.29 0.15
N ARG A 279 -2.10 0.67 0.22
CA ARG A 279 -1.58 0.04 1.44
C ARG A 279 -0.07 0.17 1.53
N PHE A 280 0.43 0.47 2.72
CA PHE A 280 1.84 0.32 3.06
C PHE A 280 2.17 -1.14 3.40
N LEU A 281 3.34 -1.62 3.01
CA LEU A 281 3.84 -2.99 3.23
C LEU A 281 5.26 -2.96 3.78
N GLY A 282 5.72 -4.06 4.40
CA GLY A 282 7.10 -4.21 4.88
C GLY A 282 7.58 -3.04 5.75
N SER A 283 8.76 -2.52 5.45
CA SER A 283 9.35 -1.34 6.11
C SER A 283 8.48 -0.09 6.00
N GLY A 284 7.73 0.08 4.91
CA GLY A 284 6.71 1.12 4.79
C GLY A 284 5.55 0.96 5.78
N ALA A 285 5.15 -0.29 6.05
CA ALA A 285 4.10 -0.62 7.02
C ALA A 285 4.55 -0.49 8.49
N SER A 286 5.84 -0.57 8.76
CA SER A 286 6.37 -0.39 10.13
C SER A 286 6.57 1.08 10.52
N GLY A 287 6.65 1.99 9.54
CA GLY A 287 6.94 3.41 9.77
C GLY A 287 8.44 3.75 9.88
N VAL A 288 9.34 2.75 9.82
CA VAL A 288 10.80 2.97 9.95
C VAL A 288 11.39 3.81 8.81
N LEU A 289 10.71 3.88 7.67
CA LEU A 289 11.10 4.77 6.56
C LEU A 289 10.77 6.25 6.83
N GLY A 290 9.95 6.55 7.84
CA GLY A 290 9.64 7.90 8.30
C GLY A 290 8.51 8.61 7.56
N GLU A 291 8.01 9.69 8.17
CA GLU A 291 6.83 10.43 7.68
C GLU A 291 7.07 11.10 6.33
N ARG A 292 8.25 11.66 6.12
CA ARG A 292 8.59 12.36 4.87
C ARG A 292 8.57 11.41 3.67
N TRP A 293 9.10 10.20 3.84
CA TRP A 293 8.98 9.12 2.86
C TRP A 293 7.50 8.76 2.62
N ALA A 294 6.69 8.65 3.67
CA ALA A 294 5.27 8.30 3.54
C ALA A 294 4.51 9.37 2.71
N VAL A 295 4.75 10.67 2.94
CA VAL A 295 4.19 11.74 2.11
C VAL A 295 4.62 11.59 0.65
N MET A 296 5.91 11.34 0.40
CA MET A 296 6.44 11.17 -0.96
C MET A 296 5.80 9.98 -1.68
N ALA A 297 5.65 8.85 -1.00
CA ALA A 297 5.01 7.65 -1.53
C ALA A 297 3.54 7.90 -1.90
N VAL A 298 2.77 8.57 -1.05
CA VAL A 298 1.36 8.90 -1.31
C VAL A 298 1.24 9.92 -2.45
N ALA A 299 2.00 11.02 -2.40
CA ALA A 299 1.96 12.07 -3.42
C ALA A 299 2.30 11.54 -4.82
N THR A 300 3.34 10.69 -4.92
CA THR A 300 3.70 10.06 -6.20
C THR A 300 2.65 9.05 -6.66
N ALA A 301 2.05 8.25 -5.78
CA ALA A 301 0.95 7.35 -6.14
C ALA A 301 -0.26 8.12 -6.72
N LEU A 302 -0.64 9.24 -6.10
CA LEU A 302 -1.73 10.09 -6.58
C LEU A 302 -1.43 10.69 -7.96
N TRP A 303 -0.19 11.07 -8.20
CA TRP A 303 0.23 11.55 -9.51
C TRP A 303 0.18 10.44 -10.57
N VAL A 304 0.66 9.22 -10.26
CA VAL A 304 0.56 8.08 -11.20
C VAL A 304 -0.91 7.76 -11.50
N PHE A 305 -1.78 7.80 -10.48
CA PHE A 305 -3.22 7.67 -10.65
C PHE A 305 -3.79 8.72 -11.61
N GLU A 306 -3.47 10.00 -11.41
CA GLU A 306 -3.98 11.09 -12.25
C GLU A 306 -3.52 10.94 -13.70
N ARG A 307 -2.25 10.57 -13.91
CA ARG A 307 -1.72 10.31 -15.25
C ARG A 307 -2.47 9.17 -15.94
N GLU A 308 -2.74 8.07 -15.25
CA GLU A 308 -3.52 6.98 -15.82
C GLU A 308 -4.97 7.36 -16.11
N ARG A 309 -5.59 8.13 -15.21
CA ARG A 309 -6.96 8.60 -15.39
C ARG A 309 -7.07 9.39 -16.70
N ARG A 310 -6.13 10.31 -16.95
CA ARG A 310 -6.06 11.08 -18.20
C ARG A 310 -5.87 10.19 -19.42
N GLN A 311 -4.91 9.26 -19.39
CA GLN A 311 -4.68 8.34 -20.50
C GLN A 311 -5.90 7.48 -20.85
N ARG A 312 -6.73 7.13 -19.85
CA ARG A 312 -7.98 6.39 -20.06
C ARG A 312 -9.09 7.26 -20.63
N GLU A 313 -9.10 8.55 -20.32
CA GLU A 313 -10.05 9.53 -20.88
C GLU A 313 -9.70 9.90 -22.33
N GLU A 314 -8.42 9.89 -22.68
CA GLU A 314 -7.91 10.23 -24.02
C GLU A 314 -7.99 9.07 -25.02
N ARG A 315 -8.17 7.82 -24.57
CA ARG A 315 -8.42 6.68 -25.46
C ARG A 315 -9.91 6.63 -25.82
N PRO A 316 -10.32 6.99 -27.05
CA PRO A 316 -11.69 6.77 -27.47
C PRO A 316 -12.00 5.26 -27.40
N ARG A 317 -13.21 4.95 -26.92
CA ARG A 317 -13.73 3.58 -26.86
C ARG A 317 -14.10 3.06 -28.23
#